data_AF-A0A9P0EHT9-F1
#
_entry.id   AF-A0A9P0EHT9-F1
#
_cell.length_a   1.000
_cell.length_b   1.000
_cell.length_c   1.000
_cell.angle_alpha   90.00
_cell.angle_beta   90.00
_cell.angle_gamma   90.00
#
_symmetry.space_group_name_H-M   'P 1'
#
loop_
_entity.id
_entity.type
_entity.pdbx_description
1 polymer ?
#
loop_
_entity_poly.entity_id
_entity_poly.type
_entity_poly.pdbx_seq_one_letter_code
_entity_poly.pdbx_strand_id
1 'polypeptide(L)'
;MSRCSFFGSYISLRIVVLMTQYEDGDSQLDVKVKKATERISENIHIVANEPSLAFYRLQEHVRKALPPMVEKRVEVTKLHHELQGRCYDVEYAVSAVRSIHNADTSFQSIQELLRNALFFKQQLKYKESLKTKESTSVYKRLSAHITIDLPDLPELSDALRETASKVESMMAQARTASLATNDGNS
;
A
#
# COMPACT_ATOMS: atom_id res chain seq x y z
N MET A 1 52.49 12.89 -18.01
CA MET A 1 52.98 14.27 -18.12
C MET A 1 54.36 14.37 -18.75
N SER A 2 55.30 13.43 -18.50
CA SER A 2 56.69 13.56 -18.97
C SER A 2 56.88 13.57 -20.48
N ARG A 3 56.07 12.87 -21.29
CA ARG A 3 56.34 12.73 -22.74
C ARG A 3 56.06 14.02 -23.55
N CYS A 4 55.01 14.77 -23.23
CA CYS A 4 54.69 16.02 -23.94
C CYS A 4 55.67 17.15 -23.56
N SER A 5 56.00 17.28 -22.26
CA SER A 5 57.01 18.23 -21.81
C SER A 5 58.38 17.94 -22.40
N PHE A 6 58.74 16.66 -22.54
CA PHE A 6 59.99 16.26 -23.18
C PHE A 6 59.99 16.55 -24.69
N PHE A 7 58.85 16.37 -25.37
CA PHE A 7 58.73 16.66 -26.81
C PHE A 7 58.83 18.16 -27.11
N GLY A 8 58.15 19.02 -26.33
CA GLY A 8 58.23 20.48 -26.46
C GLY A 8 59.65 21.02 -26.24
N SER A 9 60.31 20.58 -25.16
CA SER A 9 61.70 20.97 -24.87
C SER A 9 62.68 20.39 -25.89
N TYR A 10 62.46 19.18 -26.41
CA TYR A 10 63.32 18.56 -27.42
C TYR A 10 63.23 19.29 -28.78
N ILE A 11 62.03 19.70 -29.20
CA ILE A 11 61.86 20.48 -30.45
C ILE A 11 62.49 21.87 -30.31
N SER A 12 62.25 22.56 -29.19
CA SER A 12 62.84 23.86 -28.90
C SER A 12 64.37 23.81 -28.92
N LEU A 13 64.98 22.81 -28.25
CA LEU A 13 66.42 22.62 -28.25
C LEU A 13 66.98 22.29 -29.64
N ARG A 14 66.27 21.49 -30.42
CA ARG A 14 66.70 21.08 -31.77
C ARG A 14 66.60 22.22 -32.80
N ILE A 15 65.66 23.14 -32.65
CA ILE A 15 65.56 24.37 -33.47
C ILE A 15 66.73 25.31 -33.19
N VAL A 16 67.10 25.49 -31.91
CA VAL A 16 68.26 26.30 -31.53
C VAL A 16 69.55 25.71 -32.10
N VAL A 17 69.75 24.39 -31.97
CA VAL A 17 70.96 23.71 -32.48
C VAL A 17 71.05 23.73 -34.01
N LEU A 18 69.94 23.55 -34.74
CA LEU A 18 69.94 23.59 -36.21
C LEU A 18 70.31 24.96 -36.78
N MET A 19 69.95 26.05 -36.10
CA MET A 19 70.19 27.41 -36.58
C MET A 19 71.58 27.95 -36.21
N THR A 20 72.20 27.44 -35.12
CA THR A 20 73.61 27.75 -34.79
C THR A 20 74.63 27.18 -35.78
N GLN A 21 74.20 26.37 -36.75
CA GLN A 21 75.08 25.77 -37.77
C GLN A 21 75.10 26.56 -39.09
N TYR A 22 74.46 27.74 -39.15
CA TYR A 22 74.41 28.59 -40.35
C TYR A 22 75.31 29.82 -40.16
N GLU A 23 76.63 29.67 -40.35
CA GLU A 23 77.55 30.80 -40.39
C GLU A 23 77.66 31.33 -41.83
N ASP A 24 77.08 32.51 -42.07
CA ASP A 24 77.43 33.35 -43.23
C ASP A 24 77.75 34.76 -42.74
N GLY A 25 78.76 35.38 -43.35
CA GLY A 25 79.63 36.43 -42.77
C GLY A 25 79.02 37.81 -42.49
N ASP A 26 77.70 37.95 -42.36
CA ASP A 26 77.02 39.21 -42.03
C ASP A 26 76.54 39.24 -40.58
N SER A 27 77.28 39.98 -39.74
CA SER A 27 77.01 40.14 -38.30
C SER A 27 75.61 40.73 -38.01
N GLN A 28 75.02 41.53 -38.90
CA GLN A 28 73.67 42.04 -38.69
C GLN A 28 72.58 41.00 -38.96
N LEU A 29 72.83 40.07 -39.89
CA LEU A 29 71.92 38.99 -40.20
C LEU A 29 71.88 37.98 -39.06
N ASP A 30 73.05 37.66 -38.50
CA ASP A 30 73.18 36.72 -37.38
C ASP A 30 72.36 37.16 -36.14
N VAL A 31 72.45 38.45 -35.77
CA VAL A 31 71.66 39.00 -34.65
C VAL A 31 70.16 38.89 -34.90
N LYS A 32 69.70 39.11 -36.14
CA LYS A 32 68.28 39.00 -36.50
C LYS A 32 67.80 37.54 -36.49
N VAL A 33 68.60 36.62 -37.03
CA VAL A 33 68.30 35.18 -37.08
C VAL A 33 68.26 34.60 -35.66
N LYS A 34 69.19 34.97 -34.80
CA LYS A 34 69.20 34.56 -33.40
C LYS A 34 67.95 35.04 -32.66
N LYS A 35 67.57 36.31 -32.82
CA LYS A 35 66.36 36.87 -32.21
C LYS A 35 65.06 36.23 -32.74
N ALA A 36 65.01 35.89 -34.03
CA ALA A 36 63.87 35.18 -34.62
C ALA A 36 63.77 33.75 -34.07
N THR A 37 64.90 33.05 -33.97
CA THR A 37 65.00 31.67 -33.45
C THR A 37 64.60 31.60 -31.97
N GLU A 38 65.04 32.55 -31.14
CA GLU A 38 64.65 32.66 -29.74
C GLU A 38 63.11 32.81 -29.60
N ARG A 39 62.50 33.67 -30.41
CA ARG A 39 61.04 33.84 -30.44
C ARG A 39 60.30 32.59 -30.92
N ILE A 40 60.81 31.90 -31.93
CA ILE A 40 60.19 30.65 -32.43
C ILE A 40 60.28 29.57 -31.37
N SER A 41 61.42 29.45 -30.70
CA SER A 41 61.67 28.49 -29.62
C SER A 41 60.74 28.72 -28.42
N GLU A 42 60.58 29.97 -27.98
CA GLU A 42 59.68 30.34 -26.90
C GLU A 42 58.21 30.04 -27.25
N ASN A 43 57.76 30.45 -28.43
CA ASN A 43 56.40 30.18 -28.89
C ASN A 43 56.11 28.67 -28.99
N ILE A 44 57.08 27.87 -29.44
CA ILE A 44 56.93 26.41 -29.49
C ILE A 44 56.83 25.81 -28.09
N HIS A 45 57.61 26.29 -27.13
CA HIS A 45 57.52 25.82 -25.75
C HIS A 45 56.14 26.14 -25.14
N ILE A 46 55.62 27.34 -25.38
CA ILE A 46 54.26 27.75 -24.94
C ILE A 46 53.20 26.86 -25.61
N VAL A 47 53.24 26.72 -26.93
CA VAL A 47 52.24 25.96 -27.72
C VAL A 47 52.30 24.46 -27.44
N ALA A 48 53.46 23.88 -27.11
CA ALA A 48 53.56 22.45 -26.83
C ALA A 48 53.19 22.08 -25.38
N ASN A 49 53.45 22.98 -24.41
CA ASN A 49 53.29 22.66 -22.99
C ASN A 49 51.97 23.14 -22.39
N GLU A 50 51.47 24.32 -22.77
CA GLU A 50 50.22 24.86 -22.21
C GLU A 50 48.97 24.03 -22.56
N PRO A 51 48.73 23.61 -23.81
CA PRO A 51 47.59 22.74 -24.11
C PRO A 51 47.76 21.36 -23.48
N SER A 52 48.98 20.83 -23.39
CA SER A 52 49.26 19.56 -22.70
C SER A 52 48.91 19.63 -21.20
N LEU A 53 49.23 20.74 -20.54
CA LEU A 53 48.88 20.98 -19.14
C LEU A 53 47.37 21.18 -18.94
N ALA A 54 46.73 21.91 -19.86
CA ALA A 54 45.27 22.10 -19.86
C ALA A 54 44.53 20.76 -19.96
N PHE A 55 44.94 19.87 -20.88
CA PHE A 55 44.35 18.53 -21.01
C PHE A 55 44.61 17.64 -19.79
N TYR A 56 45.77 17.75 -19.14
CA TYR A 56 46.03 17.03 -17.89
C TYR A 56 45.09 17.49 -16.76
N ARG A 57 44.90 18.81 -16.60
CA ARG A 57 43.95 19.36 -15.61
C ARG A 57 42.52 18.91 -15.88
N LEU A 58 42.12 18.87 -17.16
CA LEU A 58 40.81 18.38 -17.57
C LEU A 58 40.65 16.88 -17.25
N GLN A 59 41.62 16.05 -17.63
CA GLN A 59 41.59 14.62 -17.35
C GLN A 59 41.49 14.34 -15.85
N GLU A 60 42.29 15.03 -15.04
CA GLU A 60 42.28 14.87 -13.60
C GLU A 60 40.97 15.35 -12.96
N HIS A 61 40.38 16.43 -13.47
CA HIS A 61 39.06 16.89 -13.04
C HIS A 61 37.99 15.85 -13.37
N VAL A 62 37.94 15.34 -14.60
CA VAL A 62 36.99 14.28 -15.00
C VAL A 62 37.16 13.06 -14.11
N ARG A 63 38.41 12.61 -13.88
CA ARG A 63 38.71 11.45 -13.03
C ARG A 63 38.24 11.63 -11.58
N LYS A 64 38.29 12.84 -11.04
CA LYS A 64 37.85 13.16 -9.67
C LYS A 64 36.34 13.42 -9.56
N ALA A 65 35.77 14.11 -10.52
CA ALA A 65 34.38 14.58 -10.46
C ALA A 65 33.38 13.52 -10.94
N LEU A 66 33.75 12.69 -11.92
CA LEU A 66 32.84 11.74 -12.53
C LEU A 66 32.43 10.58 -11.59
N PRO A 67 33.33 9.91 -10.85
CA PRO A 67 32.94 8.79 -9.97
C PRO A 67 31.86 9.15 -8.93
N PRO A 68 32.00 10.21 -8.10
CA PRO A 68 30.97 10.56 -7.12
C PRO A 68 29.67 11.04 -7.79
N MET A 69 29.74 11.58 -9.02
CA MET A 69 28.54 11.96 -9.77
C MET A 69 27.75 10.73 -10.25
N VAL A 70 28.44 9.66 -10.68
CA VAL A 70 27.81 8.40 -11.06
C VAL A 70 27.19 7.72 -9.85
N GLU A 71 27.90 7.66 -8.72
CA GLU A 71 27.38 7.12 -7.46
C GLU A 71 26.08 7.82 -7.03
N LYS A 72 26.07 9.16 -7.03
CA LYS A 72 24.86 9.95 -6.75
C LYS A 72 23.72 9.67 -7.72
N ARG A 73 24.00 9.47 -9.01
CA ARG A 73 22.96 9.09 -9.98
C ARG A 73 22.33 7.74 -9.67
N VAL A 74 23.14 6.76 -9.27
CA VAL A 74 22.66 5.43 -8.87
C VAL A 74 21.80 5.54 -7.61
N GLU A 75 22.26 6.31 -6.61
CA GLU A 75 21.52 6.56 -5.38
C GLU A 75 20.15 7.23 -5.65
N VAL A 76 20.13 8.29 -6.46
CA VAL A 76 18.88 8.97 -6.85
C VAL A 76 17.93 8.01 -7.57
N THR A 77 18.45 7.14 -8.44
CA THR A 77 17.63 6.14 -9.14
C THR A 77 17.01 5.14 -8.16
N LYS A 78 17.79 4.68 -7.18
CA LYS A 78 17.29 3.79 -6.12
C LYS A 78 16.19 4.48 -5.29
N LEU A 79 16.44 5.71 -4.83
CA LEU A 79 15.47 6.50 -4.07
C LEU A 79 14.19 6.75 -4.87
N HIS A 80 14.31 7.00 -6.17
CA HIS A 80 13.17 7.19 -7.04
C HIS A 80 12.30 5.93 -7.12
N HIS A 81 12.93 4.76 -7.28
CA HIS A 81 12.19 3.49 -7.32
C HIS A 81 11.49 3.18 -5.99
N GLU A 82 12.16 3.44 -4.86
CA GLU A 82 11.58 3.28 -3.53
C GLU A 82 10.39 4.22 -3.34
N LEU A 83 10.55 5.51 -3.66
CA LEU A 83 9.48 6.49 -3.60
C LEU A 83 8.27 6.08 -4.45
N GLN A 84 8.51 5.58 -5.66
CA GLN A 84 7.45 5.08 -6.54
C GLN A 84 6.68 3.92 -5.90
N GLY A 85 7.39 2.97 -5.27
CA GLY A 85 6.77 1.89 -4.50
C GLY A 85 5.86 2.42 -3.38
N ARG A 86 6.33 3.42 -2.62
CA ARG A 86 5.54 4.04 -1.55
C ARG A 86 4.33 4.81 -2.08
N CYS A 87 4.43 5.44 -3.24
CA CYS A 87 3.26 6.06 -3.90
C CYS A 87 2.19 5.02 -4.23
N TYR A 88 2.56 3.84 -4.74
CA TYR A 88 1.62 2.76 -5.00
C TYR A 88 0.94 2.25 -3.72
N ASP A 89 1.69 2.08 -2.63
CA ASP A 89 1.12 1.69 -1.32
C ASP A 89 0.04 2.69 -0.87
N VAL A 90 0.33 4.00 -1.01
CA VAL A 90 -0.58 5.08 -0.62
C VAL A 90 -1.82 5.11 -1.51
N GLU A 91 -1.65 5.03 -2.83
CA GLU A 91 -2.77 4.98 -3.77
C GLU A 91 -3.67 3.77 -3.51
N TYR A 92 -3.07 2.62 -3.18
CA TYR A 92 -3.80 1.42 -2.79
C TYR A 92 -4.59 1.63 -1.50
N ALA A 93 -3.97 2.17 -0.45
CA ALA A 93 -4.64 2.47 0.82
C ALA A 93 -5.81 3.45 0.63
N VAL A 94 -5.61 4.52 -0.15
CA VAL A 94 -6.67 5.49 -0.48
C VAL A 94 -7.81 4.82 -1.24
N SER A 95 -7.50 3.93 -2.18
CA SER A 95 -8.50 3.18 -2.95
C SER A 95 -9.31 2.22 -2.07
N ALA A 96 -8.67 1.58 -1.09
CA ALA A 96 -9.33 0.73 -0.11
C ALA A 96 -10.30 1.54 0.77
N VAL A 97 -9.84 2.69 1.31
CA VAL A 97 -10.70 3.60 2.10
C VAL A 97 -11.88 4.11 1.27
N ARG A 98 -11.64 4.49 0.01
CA ARG A 98 -12.72 4.92 -0.90
C ARG A 98 -13.72 3.79 -1.17
N SER A 99 -13.25 2.56 -1.33
CA SER A 99 -14.13 1.40 -1.52
C SER A 99 -15.01 1.14 -0.30
N ILE A 100 -14.46 1.29 0.92
CA ILE A 100 -15.22 1.22 2.16
C ILE A 100 -16.28 2.32 2.21
N HIS A 101 -15.91 3.56 1.88
CA HIS A 101 -16.86 4.67 1.84
C HIS A 101 -17.99 4.45 0.82
N ASN A 102 -17.66 3.91 -0.36
CA ASN A 102 -18.65 3.58 -1.39
C ASN A 102 -19.60 2.45 -0.97
N ALA A 103 -19.19 1.58 -0.04
CA ALA A 103 -20.02 0.51 0.50
C ALA A 103 -21.03 1.00 1.56
N ASP A 104 -21.01 2.28 1.94
CA ASP A 104 -21.90 2.87 2.96
C ASP A 104 -23.38 2.61 2.64
N THR A 105 -23.81 2.81 1.39
CA THR A 105 -25.20 2.54 0.96
C THR A 105 -25.61 1.08 1.16
N SER A 106 -24.69 0.14 0.93
CA SER A 106 -24.94 -1.29 1.17
C SER A 106 -25.09 -1.57 2.66
N PHE A 107 -24.25 -0.96 3.51
CA PHE A 107 -24.39 -1.07 4.97
C PHE A 107 -25.68 -0.46 5.49
N GLN A 108 -26.11 0.69 4.97
CA GLN A 108 -27.40 1.30 5.31
C GLN A 108 -28.57 0.37 4.93
N SER A 109 -28.53 -0.20 3.72
CA SER A 109 -29.56 -1.14 3.25
C SER A 109 -29.65 -2.39 4.13
N ILE A 110 -28.50 -2.95 4.51
CA ILE A 110 -28.41 -4.09 5.44
C ILE A 110 -29.00 -3.69 6.81
N GLN A 111 -28.69 -2.50 7.31
CA GLN A 111 -29.21 -2.01 8.60
C GLN A 111 -30.73 -1.87 8.59
N GLU A 112 -31.31 -1.33 7.51
CA GLU A 112 -32.76 -1.19 7.36
C GLU A 112 -33.46 -2.54 7.30
N LEU A 113 -32.93 -3.49 6.51
CA LEU A 113 -33.45 -4.86 6.45
C LEU A 113 -33.45 -5.54 7.82
N LEU A 114 -32.38 -5.36 8.60
CA LEU A 114 -32.29 -5.91 9.96
C LEU A 114 -33.31 -5.28 10.92
N ARG A 115 -33.52 -3.96 10.86
CA ARG A 115 -34.56 -3.30 11.65
C ARG A 115 -35.95 -3.82 11.28
N ASN A 116 -36.24 -3.98 9.99
CA ASN A 116 -37.51 -4.49 9.51
C ASN A 116 -37.75 -5.94 9.96
N ALA A 117 -36.73 -6.80 9.86
CA ALA A 117 -36.80 -8.18 10.34
C ALA A 117 -37.08 -8.26 11.85
N LEU A 118 -36.42 -7.40 12.64
CA LEU A 118 -36.66 -7.32 14.09
C LEU A 118 -38.11 -6.89 14.40
N PHE A 119 -38.61 -5.89 13.67
CA PHE A 119 -39.98 -5.40 13.82
C PHE A 119 -41.00 -6.49 13.50
N PHE A 120 -40.82 -7.22 12.39
CA PHE A 120 -41.70 -8.34 12.04
C PHE A 120 -41.64 -9.48 13.06
N LYS A 121 -40.45 -9.80 13.59
CA LYS A 121 -40.30 -10.77 14.68
C LYS A 121 -41.10 -10.36 15.92
N GLN A 122 -41.05 -9.09 16.32
CA GLN A 122 -41.82 -8.59 17.46
C GLN A 122 -43.32 -8.63 17.20
N GLN A 123 -43.77 -8.24 16.01
CA GLN A 123 -45.18 -8.33 15.62
C GLN A 123 -45.69 -9.77 15.66
N LEU A 124 -44.92 -10.72 15.13
CA LEU A 124 -45.26 -12.14 15.15
C LEU A 124 -45.39 -12.65 16.59
N LYS A 125 -44.40 -12.36 17.45
CA LYS A 125 -44.44 -12.74 18.87
C LYS A 125 -45.63 -12.12 19.61
N TYR A 126 -45.97 -10.86 19.32
CA TYR A 126 -47.14 -10.20 19.90
C TYR A 126 -48.43 -10.91 19.48
N LYS A 127 -48.62 -11.17 18.19
CA LYS A 127 -49.80 -11.88 17.66
C LYS A 127 -49.91 -13.31 18.18
N GLU A 128 -48.78 -14.00 18.31
CA GLU A 128 -48.73 -15.34 18.91
C GLU A 128 -49.18 -15.31 20.37
N SER A 129 -48.69 -14.36 21.17
CA SER A 129 -49.09 -14.21 22.57
C SER A 129 -50.60 -13.92 22.74
N LEU A 130 -51.21 -13.19 21.80
CA LEU A 130 -52.65 -12.95 21.77
C LEU A 130 -53.42 -14.25 21.50
N LYS A 131 -53.00 -15.05 20.51
CA LYS A 131 -53.62 -16.35 20.20
C LYS A 131 -53.54 -17.32 21.38
N THR A 132 -52.42 -17.33 22.11
CA THR A 132 -52.29 -18.14 23.33
C THR A 132 -53.24 -17.66 24.43
N LYS A 133 -53.39 -16.34 24.64
CA LYS A 133 -54.33 -15.80 25.64
C LYS A 133 -55.79 -16.06 25.26
N GLU A 134 -56.15 -15.93 23.99
CA GLU A 134 -57.51 -16.17 23.50
C GLU A 134 -57.91 -17.65 23.63
N SER A 135 -57.05 -18.57 23.20
CA SER A 135 -57.28 -20.02 23.38
C SER A 135 -57.40 -20.40 24.86
N THR A 136 -56.58 -19.83 25.74
CA THR A 136 -56.69 -20.04 27.20
C THR A 136 -57.99 -19.46 27.77
N SER A 137 -58.45 -18.31 27.27
CA SER A 137 -59.72 -17.70 27.66
C SER A 137 -60.92 -18.54 27.21
N VAL A 138 -60.93 -19.04 25.98
CA VAL A 138 -62.02 -19.90 25.47
C VAL A 138 -62.06 -21.22 26.22
N TYR A 139 -60.90 -21.85 26.49
CA TYR A 139 -60.82 -23.03 27.35
C TYR A 139 -61.33 -22.75 28.76
N LYS A 140 -60.93 -21.64 29.39
CA LYS A 140 -61.46 -21.23 30.71
C LYS A 140 -62.96 -20.99 30.68
N ARG A 141 -63.48 -20.30 29.66
CA ARG A 141 -64.90 -19.95 29.53
C ARG A 141 -65.78 -21.18 29.28
N LEU A 142 -65.31 -22.12 28.46
CA LEU A 142 -65.98 -23.40 28.24
C LEU A 142 -65.88 -24.30 29.48
N SER A 143 -64.71 -24.38 30.12
CA SER A 143 -64.54 -25.17 31.35
C SER A 143 -65.42 -24.69 32.51
N ALA A 144 -65.68 -23.38 32.60
CA ALA A 144 -66.56 -22.81 33.61
C ALA A 144 -68.05 -23.09 33.36
N HIS A 145 -68.44 -23.46 32.12
CA HIS A 145 -69.81 -23.83 31.77
C HIS A 145 -70.03 -25.34 31.63
N ILE A 146 -68.96 -26.14 31.63
CA ILE A 146 -68.99 -27.61 31.64
C ILE A 146 -69.01 -28.15 33.08
N THR A 147 -69.08 -27.30 34.11
CA THR A 147 -69.54 -27.71 35.44
C THR A 147 -71.02 -28.11 35.33
N ILE A 148 -71.23 -29.31 34.84
CA ILE A 148 -72.50 -30.03 34.84
C ILE A 148 -72.77 -30.26 36.32
N ASP A 149 -73.71 -29.50 36.88
CA ASP A 149 -74.37 -29.86 38.13
C ASP A 149 -75.06 -31.20 37.89
N LEU A 150 -74.36 -32.29 38.21
CA LEU A 150 -74.87 -33.65 38.20
C LEU A 150 -74.99 -34.09 39.67
N PRO A 151 -76.15 -34.64 40.08
CA PRO A 151 -76.36 -35.05 41.46
C PRO A 151 -75.37 -36.15 41.86
N ASP A 152 -74.85 -36.02 43.08
CA ASP A 152 -73.89 -36.87 43.80
C ASP A 152 -73.78 -38.34 43.32
N LEU A 153 -72.80 -38.62 42.46
CA LEU A 153 -72.21 -39.96 42.32
C LEU A 153 -70.67 -39.85 42.36
N PRO A 154 -70.01 -40.28 43.46
CA PRO A 154 -68.58 -40.03 43.68
C PRO A 154 -67.65 -40.73 42.68
N GLU A 155 -68.05 -41.88 42.13
CA GLU A 155 -67.17 -42.68 41.26
C GLU A 155 -66.89 -42.04 39.89
N LEU A 156 -67.82 -41.23 39.36
CA LEU A 156 -67.65 -40.61 38.03
C LEU A 156 -66.82 -39.32 38.11
N SER A 157 -66.91 -38.59 39.23
CA SER A 157 -66.13 -37.36 39.47
C SER A 157 -64.64 -37.67 39.59
N ASP A 158 -64.27 -38.74 40.29
CA ASP A 158 -62.88 -39.15 40.43
C ASP A 158 -62.31 -39.65 39.10
N ALA A 159 -63.09 -40.40 38.32
CA ALA A 159 -62.69 -40.83 36.98
C ALA A 159 -62.48 -39.63 36.04
N LEU A 160 -63.34 -38.62 36.09
CA LEU A 160 -63.23 -37.41 35.27
C LEU A 160 -62.04 -36.54 35.71
N ARG A 161 -61.80 -36.42 37.01
CA ARG A 161 -60.67 -35.68 37.59
C ARG A 161 -59.33 -36.36 37.31
N GLU A 162 -59.27 -37.70 37.39
CA GLU A 162 -58.09 -38.48 37.00
C GLU A 162 -57.82 -38.33 35.49
N THR A 163 -58.87 -38.40 34.67
CA THR A 163 -58.76 -38.22 33.21
C THR A 163 -58.29 -36.81 32.86
N ALA A 164 -58.84 -35.78 33.52
CA ALA A 164 -58.40 -34.39 33.35
C ALA A 164 -56.93 -34.21 33.75
N SER A 165 -56.51 -34.80 34.88
CA SER A 165 -55.12 -34.77 35.36
C SER A 165 -54.16 -35.49 34.40
N LYS A 166 -54.56 -36.64 33.83
CA LYS A 166 -53.80 -37.36 32.81
C LYS A 166 -53.66 -36.56 31.52
N VAL A 167 -54.75 -35.94 31.04
CA VAL A 167 -54.74 -35.12 29.83
C VAL A 167 -53.87 -33.87 30.02
N GLU A 168 -53.92 -33.24 31.19
CA GLU A 168 -53.06 -32.11 31.53
C GLU A 168 -51.58 -32.51 31.56
N SER A 169 -51.24 -33.67 32.12
CA SER A 169 -49.88 -34.23 32.09
C SER A 169 -49.39 -34.53 30.67
N MET A 170 -50.25 -35.07 29.81
CA MET A 170 -49.91 -35.34 28.40
C MET A 170 -49.69 -34.04 27.61
N MET A 171 -50.50 -33.01 27.84
CA MET A 171 -50.34 -31.70 27.20
C MET A 171 -49.08 -30.96 27.68
N ALA A 172 -48.72 -31.08 28.95
CA ALA A 172 -47.48 -30.53 29.49
C ALA A 172 -46.25 -31.19 28.84
N GLN A 173 -46.27 -32.52 28.69
CA GLN A 173 -45.20 -33.27 28.01
C GLN A 173 -45.07 -32.90 26.52
N ALA A 174 -46.19 -32.70 25.82
CA ALA A 174 -46.19 -32.27 24.42
C ALA A 174 -45.60 -30.86 24.22
N ARG A 175 -45.84 -29.94 25.17
CA ARG A 175 -45.22 -28.59 25.15
C ARG A 175 -43.71 -28.63 25.39
N THR A 176 -43.22 -29.52 26.26
CA THR A 176 -41.77 -29.69 26.47
C THR A 176 -41.09 -30.38 25.27
N ALA A 177 -41.78 -31.29 24.59
CA ALA A 177 -41.25 -31.97 23.41
C ALA A 177 -41.11 -31.03 22.19
N SER A 178 -42.05 -30.09 22.00
CA SER A 178 -41.98 -29.13 20.90
C SER A 178 -40.91 -28.04 21.08
N LEU A 179 -40.46 -27.79 22.31
CA LEU A 179 -39.32 -26.90 22.60
C LEU A 179 -37.97 -27.56 22.30
N ALA A 180 -37.84 -28.88 22.46
CA ALA A 180 -36.59 -29.61 22.24
C ALA A 180 -36.25 -29.85 20.75
N THR A 181 -37.21 -29.74 19.83
CA THR A 181 -37.00 -29.99 18.40
C THR A 181 -36.47 -28.78 17.62
N ASN A 182 -36.35 -27.60 18.23
CA ASN A 182 -36.00 -26.35 17.52
C ASN A 182 -34.52 -25.92 17.64
N ASP A 183 -33.71 -26.62 18.43
CA ASP A 183 -32.26 -26.32 18.61
C ASP A 183 -31.34 -27.14 17.69
N GLY A 184 -31.88 -27.88 16.71
CA GLY A 184 -31.13 -28.84 15.88
C GLY A 184 -30.93 -28.48 14.42
N ASN A 185 -31.26 -27.26 13.96
CA ASN A 185 -31.05 -26.89 12.57
C ASN A 185 -30.70 -25.41 12.39
N SER A 186 -29.42 -25.08 12.63
CA SER A 186 -28.59 -24.14 11.85
C SER A 186 -27.16 -24.14 12.38
#